data_AF-J9DG32-F1
#
_entry.id   AF-J9DG32-F1
#
_cell.length_a   1.000
_cell.length_b   1.000
_cell.length_c   1.000
_cell.angle_alpha   90.00
_cell.angle_beta   90.00
_cell.angle_gamma   90.00
#
_symmetry.space_group_name_H-M   'P 1'
#
loop_
_entity.id
_entity.type
_entity.pdbx_description
1 polymer ?
#
loop_
_entity_poly.entity_id
_entity_poly.type
_entity_poly.pdbx_seq_one_letter_code
_entity_poly.pdbx_strand_id
1 'polypeptide(L)'
;MTIAIIDYGSGNLRSAQKAFERVASDLSLTSEVMLTSRAEDVALADYIVLPGVGAFADCAAGLAALDGMSDALRMAVLDSGKPFLGICVGMQLLATTGHEREVTTGLDWLPGQVQKLEVDSTTHKIPHMGWNTLDVEKPHKVLDGLDGAAVYFVHSYVFRPDDANMRLATSTHGTSFAAAVGQDNIIGTQFHPEKSQHVGLQLIKNFLEWRP
;
A
#
# COMPACT_ATOMS: atom_id res chain seq x y z
N MET A 1 -9.09 -12.49 -15.02
CA MET A 1 -8.92 -11.26 -14.24
C MET A 1 -7.43 -10.94 -14.21
N THR A 2 -7.01 -9.69 -14.42
CA THR A 2 -5.59 -9.31 -14.47
C THR A 2 -5.21 -8.51 -13.23
N ILE A 3 -4.13 -8.92 -12.57
CA ILE A 3 -3.59 -8.25 -11.39
C ILE A 3 -2.19 -7.76 -11.78
N ALA A 4 -2.03 -6.45 -11.96
CA ALA A 4 -0.73 -5.84 -12.23
C ALA A 4 -0.07 -5.41 -10.93
N ILE A 5 1.08 -6.00 -10.63
CA ILE A 5 2.00 -5.58 -9.58
C ILE A 5 3.10 -4.78 -10.26
N ILE A 6 3.25 -3.51 -9.89
CA ILE A 6 4.16 -2.59 -10.57
C ILE A 6 5.59 -2.86 -10.12
N ASP A 7 6.48 -3.10 -11.10
CA ASP A 7 7.92 -3.24 -10.93
C ASP A 7 8.63 -1.98 -11.45
N TYR A 8 9.05 -1.12 -10.51
CA TYR A 8 9.91 0.02 -10.77
C TYR A 8 11.31 -0.16 -10.16
N GLY A 9 11.75 -1.42 -9.98
CA GLY A 9 13.06 -1.77 -9.42
C GLY A 9 13.16 -1.71 -7.89
N SER A 10 12.04 -1.55 -7.18
CA SER A 10 11.96 -1.46 -5.72
C SER A 10 10.82 -2.30 -5.16
N GLY A 11 10.95 -2.75 -3.91
CA GLY A 11 9.94 -3.54 -3.21
C GLY A 11 10.29 -5.01 -3.04
N ASN A 12 9.49 -5.70 -2.21
CA ASN A 12 9.58 -7.15 -2.00
C ASN A 12 8.76 -7.92 -3.06
N LEU A 13 9.01 -7.60 -4.33
CA LEU A 13 8.13 -7.90 -5.47
C LEU A 13 7.75 -9.38 -5.59
N ARG A 14 8.73 -10.28 -5.43
CA ARG A 14 8.49 -11.73 -5.53
C ARG A 14 7.61 -12.27 -4.41
N SER A 15 7.71 -11.77 -3.18
CA SER A 15 6.82 -12.19 -2.10
C SER A 15 5.40 -11.67 -2.30
N ALA A 16 5.26 -10.42 -2.76
CA ALA A 16 3.96 -9.86 -3.10
C ALA A 16 3.30 -10.68 -4.21
N GLN A 17 4.00 -10.90 -5.34
CA GLN A 17 3.53 -11.73 -6.44
C GLN A 17 3.09 -13.12 -5.97
N LYS A 18 3.92 -13.83 -5.18
CA LYS A 18 3.58 -15.16 -4.68
C LYS A 18 2.39 -15.17 -3.71
N ALA A 19 2.20 -14.11 -2.91
CA ALA A 19 1.02 -14.00 -2.05
C ALA A 19 -0.26 -13.77 -2.87
N PHE A 20 -0.21 -12.92 -3.90
CA PHE A 20 -1.33 -12.69 -4.83
C PHE A 20 -1.65 -13.92 -5.69
N GLU A 21 -0.65 -14.60 -6.24
CA GLU A 21 -0.82 -15.88 -6.95
C GLU A 21 -1.47 -16.94 -6.06
N ARG A 22 -1.02 -17.05 -4.80
CA ARG A 22 -1.57 -18.01 -3.83
C ARG A 22 -3.06 -17.76 -3.60
N VAL A 23 -3.44 -16.52 -3.29
CA VAL A 23 -4.84 -16.16 -3.02
C VAL A 23 -5.69 -16.31 -4.28
N ALA A 24 -5.20 -15.90 -5.45
CA ALA A 24 -5.91 -16.09 -6.71
C ALA A 24 -6.21 -17.57 -6.99
N SER A 25 -5.23 -18.46 -6.72
CA SER A 25 -5.41 -19.91 -6.81
C SER A 25 -6.38 -20.45 -5.76
N ASP A 26 -6.33 -19.98 -4.51
CA ASP A 26 -7.25 -20.41 -3.44
C ASP A 26 -8.71 -19.97 -3.74
N LEU A 27 -8.89 -18.84 -4.42
CA LEU A 27 -10.18 -18.35 -4.92
C LEU A 27 -10.62 -19.02 -6.24
N SER A 28 -9.82 -19.94 -6.80
CA SER A 28 -10.07 -20.58 -8.11
C SER A 28 -10.29 -19.58 -9.26
N LEU A 29 -9.69 -18.39 -9.16
CA LEU A 29 -9.81 -17.37 -10.20
C LEU A 29 -8.90 -17.73 -11.38
N THR A 30 -9.42 -17.57 -12.60
CA THR A 30 -8.58 -17.47 -13.80
C THR A 30 -7.90 -16.10 -13.83
N SER A 31 -6.96 -15.91 -12.91
CA SER A 31 -6.22 -14.66 -12.73
C SER A 31 -4.78 -14.76 -13.18
N GLU A 32 -4.34 -13.77 -13.92
CA GLU A 32 -2.93 -13.56 -14.26
C GLU A 32 -2.34 -12.52 -13.31
N VAL A 33 -1.33 -12.91 -12.52
CA VAL A 33 -0.61 -12.03 -11.60
C VAL A 33 0.69 -11.60 -12.28
N MET A 34 0.62 -10.47 -12.98
CA MET A 34 1.72 -9.90 -13.74
C MET A 34 2.59 -9.04 -12.82
N LEU A 35 3.90 -9.31 -12.82
CA LEU A 35 4.90 -8.35 -12.35
C LEU A 35 5.36 -7.56 -13.58
N THR A 36 5.08 -6.26 -13.63
CA THR A 36 5.26 -5.47 -14.86
C THR A 36 5.77 -4.05 -14.61
N SER A 37 6.67 -3.61 -15.49
CA SER A 37 7.15 -2.23 -15.60
C SER A 37 6.47 -1.45 -16.74
N ARG A 38 5.49 -2.05 -17.43
CA ARG A 38 4.86 -1.49 -18.63
C ARG A 38 3.54 -0.80 -18.31
N ALA A 39 3.41 0.45 -18.75
CA ALA A 39 2.21 1.25 -18.56
C ALA A 39 0.95 0.62 -19.19
N GLU A 40 1.10 -0.04 -20.35
CA GLU A 40 -0.01 -0.71 -21.06
C GLU A 40 -0.61 -1.89 -20.28
N ASP A 41 0.20 -2.65 -19.53
CA ASP A 41 -0.28 -3.77 -18.70
C ASP A 41 -1.09 -3.24 -17.51
N VAL A 42 -0.66 -2.12 -16.91
CA VAL A 42 -1.37 -1.43 -15.82
C VAL A 42 -2.68 -0.81 -16.33
N ALA A 43 -2.66 -0.19 -17.52
CA ALA A 43 -3.86 0.36 -18.15
C ALA A 43 -4.93 -0.71 -18.42
N LEU A 44 -4.52 -1.94 -18.74
CA LEU A 44 -5.40 -3.09 -19.00
C LEU A 44 -5.73 -3.94 -17.76
N ALA A 45 -5.04 -3.75 -16.63
CA ALA A 45 -5.25 -4.55 -15.41
C ALA A 45 -6.64 -4.35 -14.78
N ASP A 46 -7.25 -5.41 -14.24
CA ASP A 46 -8.46 -5.28 -13.41
C ASP A 46 -8.14 -4.76 -11.99
N TYR A 47 -6.97 -5.15 -11.45
CA TYR A 47 -6.48 -4.75 -10.12
C TYR A 47 -5.05 -4.26 -10.22
N ILE A 48 -4.74 -3.16 -9.52
CA ILE A 48 -3.43 -2.53 -9.55
C ILE A 48 -2.82 -2.56 -8.14
N VAL A 49 -1.56 -2.97 -8.05
CA VAL A 49 -0.82 -3.03 -6.78
C VAL A 49 0.50 -2.27 -6.96
N LEU A 50 0.68 -1.25 -6.13
CA LEU A 50 1.94 -0.51 -6.02
C LEU A 50 2.66 -0.93 -4.73
N PRO A 51 3.60 -1.88 -4.78
CA PRO A 51 4.49 -2.17 -3.67
C PRO A 51 5.60 -1.11 -3.56
N GLY A 52 6.24 -0.98 -2.40
CA GLY A 52 7.46 -0.18 -2.28
C GLY A 52 8.24 -0.44 -1.00
N VAL A 53 9.58 -0.45 -1.10
CA VAL A 53 10.52 -0.63 0.02
C VAL A 53 11.76 0.21 -0.24
N GLY A 54 12.17 1.04 0.73
CA GLY A 54 13.32 1.93 0.58
C GLY A 54 12.93 3.35 0.95
N ALA A 55 13.61 4.35 0.38
CA ALA A 55 13.27 5.73 0.64
C ALA A 55 12.09 6.20 -0.22
N PHE A 56 11.30 7.15 0.29
CA PHE A 56 10.21 7.79 -0.46
C PHE A 56 10.69 8.37 -1.80
N ALA A 57 11.77 9.15 -1.78
CA ALA A 57 12.32 9.83 -2.96
C ALA A 57 12.77 8.83 -4.04
N ASP A 58 13.51 7.79 -3.64
CA ASP A 58 13.97 6.71 -4.53
C ASP A 58 12.76 6.01 -5.20
N CYS A 59 11.67 5.80 -4.46
CA CYS A 59 10.48 5.14 -5.00
C CYS A 59 9.65 6.05 -5.92
N ALA A 60 9.51 7.33 -5.59
CA ALA A 60 8.86 8.31 -6.44
C ALA A 60 9.61 8.47 -7.78
N ALA A 61 10.95 8.59 -7.71
CA ALA A 61 11.80 8.68 -8.89
C ALA A 61 11.78 7.40 -9.74
N GLY A 62 11.82 6.22 -9.11
CA GLY A 62 11.73 4.94 -9.81
C GLY A 62 10.40 4.78 -10.55
N LEU A 63 9.28 5.12 -9.92
CA LEU A 63 7.96 5.06 -10.56
C LEU A 63 7.85 6.05 -11.73
N ALA A 64 8.34 7.28 -11.55
CA ALA A 64 8.34 8.33 -12.59
C ALA A 64 9.30 8.03 -13.76
N ALA A 65 10.28 7.13 -13.59
CA ALA A 65 11.19 6.70 -14.64
C ALA A 65 10.58 5.64 -15.58
N LEU A 66 9.40 5.08 -15.25
CA LEU A 66 8.68 4.16 -16.12
C LEU A 66 7.84 4.94 -17.15
N ASP A 67 8.18 4.79 -18.42
CA ASP A 67 7.55 5.52 -19.52
C ASP A 67 6.02 5.31 -19.58
N GLY A 68 5.26 6.40 -19.64
CA GLY A 68 3.80 6.43 -19.60
C GLY A 68 3.13 5.94 -18.30
N MET A 69 3.89 5.50 -17.28
CA MET A 69 3.30 4.81 -16.11
C MET A 69 2.41 5.72 -15.27
N SER A 70 2.82 6.97 -15.02
CA SER A 70 2.03 7.93 -14.25
C SER A 70 0.68 8.24 -14.92
N ASP A 71 0.66 8.37 -16.25
CA ASP A 71 -0.57 8.61 -17.01
C ASP A 71 -1.48 7.37 -17.03
N ALA A 72 -0.91 6.19 -17.24
CA ALA A 72 -1.66 4.93 -17.18
C ALA A 72 -2.26 4.70 -15.79
N LEU A 73 -1.52 4.98 -14.72
CA LEU A 73 -2.01 4.96 -13.34
C LEU A 73 -3.15 5.95 -13.13
N ARG A 74 -2.99 7.20 -13.56
CA ARG A 74 -4.02 8.25 -13.43
C ARG A 74 -5.31 7.85 -14.16
N MET A 75 -5.20 7.37 -15.41
CA MET A 75 -6.34 6.92 -16.22
C MET A 75 -7.02 5.66 -15.65
N ALA A 76 -6.23 4.70 -15.19
CA ALA A 76 -6.76 3.43 -14.68
C ALA A 76 -7.44 3.60 -13.31
N VAL A 77 -6.79 4.33 -12.39
CA VAL A 77 -7.24 4.44 -11.00
C VAL A 77 -8.20 5.60 -10.82
N LEU A 78 -7.86 6.83 -11.25
CA LEU A 78 -8.69 8.01 -11.01
C LEU A 78 -9.81 8.16 -12.04
N ASP A 79 -9.51 7.98 -13.33
CA ASP A 79 -10.52 8.18 -14.38
C ASP A 79 -11.44 6.95 -14.56
N SER A 80 -10.94 5.73 -14.30
CA SER A 80 -11.68 4.47 -14.53
C SER A 80 -12.07 3.71 -13.25
N GLY A 81 -11.72 4.20 -12.06
CA GLY A 81 -12.14 3.62 -10.78
C GLY A 81 -11.58 2.21 -10.46
N LYS A 82 -10.49 1.78 -11.09
CA LYS A 82 -9.95 0.41 -10.89
C LYS A 82 -9.41 0.23 -9.47
N PRO A 83 -9.70 -0.88 -8.77
CA PRO A 83 -9.18 -1.15 -7.42
C PRO A 83 -7.65 -1.06 -7.34
N PHE A 84 -7.18 -0.21 -6.43
CA PHE A 84 -5.76 0.05 -6.22
C PHE A 84 -5.32 -0.27 -4.78
N LEU A 85 -4.20 -0.97 -4.63
CA LEU A 85 -3.54 -1.21 -3.34
C LEU A 85 -2.10 -0.69 -3.31
N GLY A 86 -1.84 0.31 -2.47
CA GLY A 86 -0.49 0.72 -2.08
C GLY A 86 0.05 -0.10 -0.90
N ILE A 87 1.28 -0.62 -0.97
CA ILE A 87 1.91 -1.39 0.12
C ILE A 87 3.19 -0.69 0.59
N CYS A 88 3.26 -0.41 1.89
CA CYS A 88 4.36 0.25 2.59
C CYS A 88 4.72 1.60 1.92
N VAL A 89 5.84 1.72 1.21
CA VAL A 89 6.18 2.96 0.51
C VAL A 89 5.18 3.25 -0.63
N GLY A 90 4.55 2.22 -1.22
CA GLY A 90 3.48 2.41 -2.19
C GLY A 90 2.18 2.98 -1.59
N MET A 91 1.91 2.80 -0.28
CA MET A 91 0.89 3.58 0.43
C MET A 91 1.36 5.02 0.64
N GLN A 92 2.63 5.20 1.02
CA GLN A 92 3.19 6.52 1.29
C GLN A 92 3.17 7.41 0.04
N LEU A 93 3.48 6.87 -1.14
CA LEU A 93 3.42 7.57 -2.42
C LEU A 93 2.04 8.12 -2.77
N LEU A 94 0.94 7.67 -2.15
CA LEU A 94 -0.40 8.27 -2.34
C LEU A 94 -0.49 9.70 -1.79
N ALA A 95 0.38 10.07 -0.85
CA ALA A 95 0.41 11.38 -0.21
C ALA A 95 0.82 12.51 -1.17
N THR A 96 0.55 13.75 -0.76
CA THR A 96 1.02 14.97 -1.46
C THR A 96 2.55 15.09 -1.40
N THR A 97 3.15 14.87 -0.22
CA THR A 97 4.61 14.99 -0.03
C THR A 97 5.19 13.95 0.93
N GLY A 98 6.41 13.50 0.66
CA GLY A 98 7.27 12.79 1.61
C GLY A 98 8.40 13.68 2.12
N HIS A 99 8.76 13.50 3.40
CA HIS A 99 9.78 14.28 4.11
C HIS A 99 10.95 13.40 4.58
N GLU A 100 11.25 12.35 3.81
CA GLU A 100 12.39 11.46 4.09
C GLU A 100 13.67 12.02 3.45
N ARG A 101 14.54 12.58 4.29
CA ARG A 101 15.82 13.25 3.94
C ARG A 101 15.64 14.57 3.18
N GLU A 102 14.76 14.60 2.20
CA GLU A 102 14.35 15.77 1.43
C GLU A 102 12.82 15.83 1.30
N VAL A 103 12.30 16.93 0.75
CA VAL A 103 10.87 17.07 0.46
C VAL A 103 10.64 16.64 -0.99
N THR A 104 9.87 15.57 -1.18
CA THR A 104 9.55 15.02 -2.51
C THR A 104 8.05 14.96 -2.71
N THR A 105 7.55 15.36 -3.89
CA THR A 105 6.14 15.21 -4.26
C THR A 105 5.77 13.73 -4.44
N GLY A 106 4.62 13.32 -3.93
CA GLY A 106 4.04 12.01 -4.21
C GLY A 106 3.08 12.04 -5.41
N LEU A 107 2.11 11.12 -5.41
CA LEU A 107 1.03 11.06 -6.41
C LEU A 107 -0.08 12.09 -6.13
N ASP A 108 -0.19 12.59 -4.89
CA ASP A 108 -1.23 13.53 -4.44
C ASP A 108 -2.67 13.03 -4.68
N TRP A 109 -2.88 11.73 -4.46
CA TRP A 109 -4.20 11.09 -4.59
C TRP A 109 -4.98 11.08 -3.27
N LEU A 110 -4.25 11.07 -2.15
CA LEU A 110 -4.79 11.23 -0.81
C LEU A 110 -4.04 12.41 -0.16
N PRO A 111 -4.65 13.59 0.00
CA PRO A 111 -4.00 14.75 0.61
C PRO A 111 -3.34 14.47 1.96
N GLY A 112 -2.08 14.87 2.09
CA GLY A 112 -1.31 14.77 3.34
C GLY A 112 0.16 14.51 3.14
N GLN A 113 0.84 14.10 4.22
CA GLN A 113 2.30 14.10 4.29
C GLN A 113 2.86 12.83 4.92
N VAL A 114 4.00 12.34 4.40
CA VAL A 114 4.75 11.23 4.97
C VAL A 114 5.91 11.79 5.79
N GLN A 115 5.81 11.63 7.10
CA GLN A 115 6.70 12.24 8.09
C GLN A 115 7.34 11.17 8.98
N LYS A 116 8.45 11.50 9.65
CA LYS A 116 9.15 10.55 10.52
C LYS A 116 8.23 10.14 11.68
N LEU A 117 8.25 8.86 12.05
CA LEU A 117 7.54 8.38 13.23
C LEU A 117 8.25 8.89 14.50
N GLU A 118 7.67 9.93 15.11
CA GLU A 118 8.17 10.50 16.37
C GLU A 118 7.72 9.65 17.56
N VAL A 119 8.70 9.19 18.33
CA VAL A 119 8.56 8.35 19.52
C VAL A 119 9.67 8.68 20.51
N ASP A 120 9.47 8.37 21.79
CA ASP A 120 10.56 8.33 22.75
C ASP A 120 11.54 7.20 22.39
N SER A 121 12.74 7.59 21.96
CA SER A 121 13.78 6.67 21.50
C SER A 121 14.42 5.83 22.62
N THR A 122 14.15 6.16 23.89
CA THR A 122 14.61 5.35 25.04
C THR A 122 13.72 4.13 25.27
N THR A 123 12.44 4.22 24.90
CA THR A 123 11.45 3.13 25.04
C THR A 123 11.10 2.45 23.71
N HIS A 124 11.16 3.17 22.58
CA HIS A 124 10.73 2.69 21.27
C HIS A 124 11.84 2.86 20.21
N LYS A 125 12.23 1.75 19.58
CA LYS A 125 13.24 1.77 18.51
C LYS A 125 12.64 2.23 17.18
N ILE A 126 13.45 2.92 16.37
CA ILE A 126 13.15 3.28 14.98
C ILE A 126 14.23 2.61 14.09
N PRO A 127 13.86 1.92 12.98
CA PRO A 127 12.50 1.70 12.47
C PRO A 127 11.60 0.92 13.43
N HIS A 128 10.30 1.21 13.39
CA HIS A 128 9.27 0.31 13.89
C HIS A 128 9.34 -0.96 13.04
N MET A 129 9.78 -2.07 13.64
CA MET A 129 10.01 -3.34 12.96
C MET A 129 9.50 -4.49 13.83
N GLY A 130 8.53 -5.25 13.31
CA GLY A 130 7.95 -6.38 14.02
C GLY A 130 6.45 -6.54 13.75
N TRP A 131 5.82 -7.35 14.59
CA TRP A 131 4.38 -7.54 14.58
C TRP A 131 3.71 -6.54 15.52
N ASN A 132 2.65 -5.89 15.05
CA ASN A 132 1.85 -4.96 15.86
C ASN A 132 0.37 -5.11 15.51
N THR A 133 -0.51 -4.73 16.44
CA THR A 133 -1.97 -4.87 16.31
C THR A 133 -2.53 -3.82 15.36
N LEU A 134 -3.50 -4.22 14.54
CA LEU A 134 -4.30 -3.34 13.70
C LEU A 134 -5.59 -2.97 14.44
N ASP A 135 -5.83 -1.67 14.63
CA ASP A 135 -7.08 -1.13 15.18
C ASP A 135 -7.91 -0.56 14.02
N VAL A 136 -9.00 -1.20 13.61
CA VAL A 136 -9.81 -0.79 12.45
C VAL A 136 -10.83 0.26 12.89
N GLU A 137 -10.62 1.51 12.49
CA GLU A 137 -11.48 2.65 12.87
C GLU A 137 -12.72 2.77 11.99
N LYS A 138 -12.68 2.25 10.76
CA LYS A 138 -13.77 2.34 9.78
C LYS A 138 -14.03 1.01 9.08
N PRO A 139 -15.31 0.59 8.92
CA PRO A 139 -15.65 -0.55 8.07
C PRO A 139 -15.16 -0.34 6.64
N HIS A 140 -14.39 -1.28 6.12
CA HIS A 140 -13.88 -1.25 4.75
C HIS A 140 -13.69 -2.68 4.24
N LYS A 141 -14.19 -3.00 3.03
CA LYS A 141 -14.25 -4.37 2.52
C LYS A 141 -12.91 -5.10 2.61
N VAL A 142 -11.82 -4.42 2.27
CA VAL A 142 -10.44 -4.94 2.30
C VAL A 142 -9.97 -5.31 3.72
N LEU A 143 -10.51 -4.64 4.75
CA LEU A 143 -10.17 -4.83 6.16
C LEU A 143 -11.16 -5.73 6.93
N ASP A 144 -12.14 -6.34 6.23
CA ASP A 144 -13.10 -7.28 6.83
C ASP A 144 -12.40 -8.38 7.63
N GLY A 145 -12.70 -8.45 8.93
CA GLY A 145 -12.16 -9.47 9.84
C GLY A 145 -10.70 -9.27 10.27
N LEU A 146 -10.11 -8.10 10.02
CA LEU A 146 -8.71 -7.80 10.40
C LEU A 146 -8.57 -6.93 11.67
N ASP A 147 -9.68 -6.51 12.28
CA ASP A 147 -9.65 -5.75 13.52
C ASP A 147 -9.07 -6.57 14.69
N GLY A 148 -8.17 -5.96 15.47
CA GLY A 148 -7.41 -6.62 16.51
C GLY A 148 -6.37 -7.64 16.02
N ALA A 149 -6.18 -7.80 14.70
CA ALA A 149 -5.23 -8.77 14.15
C ALA A 149 -3.79 -8.23 14.17
N ALA A 150 -2.81 -9.11 14.37
CA ALA A 150 -1.40 -8.75 14.30
C ALA A 150 -0.90 -8.76 12.84
N VAL A 151 -0.24 -7.68 12.42
CA VAL A 151 0.35 -7.53 11.07
C VAL A 151 1.82 -7.07 11.15
N TYR A 152 2.59 -7.33 10.09
CA TYR A 152 4.04 -7.08 10.07
C TYR A 152 4.41 -5.70 9.51
N PHE A 153 5.06 -4.89 10.33
CA PHE A 153 5.55 -3.55 10.00
C PHE A 153 7.08 -3.51 9.87
N VAL A 154 7.58 -2.65 8.98
CA VAL A 154 9.01 -2.27 8.92
C VAL A 154 9.15 -0.87 8.30
N HIS A 155 9.14 0.19 9.13
CA HIS A 155 9.17 1.59 8.65
C HIS A 155 9.74 2.57 9.68
N SER A 156 10.31 3.68 9.20
CA SER A 156 10.74 4.84 10.02
C SER A 156 9.86 6.08 9.84
N TYR A 157 9.01 6.06 8.81
CA TYR A 157 8.12 7.16 8.41
C TYR A 157 6.68 6.65 8.35
N VAL A 158 5.71 7.55 8.47
CA VAL A 158 4.28 7.27 8.50
C VAL A 158 3.50 8.33 7.74
N PHE A 159 2.44 7.92 7.07
CA PHE A 159 1.50 8.83 6.43
C PHE A 159 0.61 9.50 7.50
N ARG A 160 0.61 10.84 7.51
CA ARG A 160 -0.35 11.71 8.18
C ARG A 160 -1.30 12.28 7.10
N PRO A 161 -2.51 11.72 6.91
CA PRO A 161 -3.50 12.29 6.00
C PRO A 161 -4.04 13.62 6.55
N ASP A 162 -4.35 14.57 5.68
CA ASP A 162 -4.88 15.88 6.07
C ASP A 162 -6.35 15.79 6.52
N ASP A 163 -7.15 14.91 5.90
CA ASP A 163 -8.46 14.52 6.41
C ASP A 163 -8.36 13.18 7.18
N ALA A 164 -8.72 13.22 8.46
CA ALA A 164 -8.85 12.02 9.28
C ALA A 164 -9.83 10.99 8.69
N ASN A 165 -10.74 11.39 7.79
CA ASN A 165 -11.66 10.47 7.14
C ASN A 165 -10.99 9.46 6.21
N MET A 166 -9.82 9.78 5.67
CA MET A 166 -9.03 8.87 4.82
C MET A 166 -8.33 7.78 5.64
N ARG A 167 -8.30 7.90 6.98
CA ARG A 167 -7.73 6.88 7.87
C ARG A 167 -8.75 5.76 8.10
N LEU A 168 -8.39 4.54 7.72
CA LEU A 168 -9.24 3.36 7.83
C LEU A 168 -8.88 2.51 9.05
N ALA A 169 -7.59 2.46 9.38
CA ALA A 169 -7.08 1.76 10.56
C ALA A 169 -5.80 2.41 11.11
N THR A 170 -5.59 2.26 12.41
CA THR A 170 -4.38 2.68 13.12
C THR A 170 -3.57 1.49 13.62
N SER A 171 -2.34 1.77 14.04
CA SER A 171 -1.56 0.94 14.95
C SER A 171 -0.74 1.87 15.85
N THR A 172 -0.22 1.36 16.98
CA THR A 172 0.48 2.16 17.97
C THR A 172 1.87 1.60 18.26
N HIS A 173 2.90 2.41 18.02
CA HIS A 173 4.29 2.14 18.42
C HIS A 173 4.85 3.39 19.06
N GLY A 174 4.68 3.55 20.37
CA GLY A 174 4.97 4.78 21.12
C GLY A 174 3.96 5.92 20.84
N THR A 175 3.66 6.16 19.57
CA THR A 175 2.58 7.05 19.10
C THR A 175 1.68 6.29 18.12
N SER A 176 0.43 6.74 17.99
CA SER A 176 -0.53 6.20 17.01
C SER A 176 -0.22 6.73 15.60
N PHE A 177 -0.36 5.88 14.59
CA PHE A 177 -0.14 6.20 13.19
C PHE A 177 -1.12 5.46 12.28
N ALA A 178 -1.32 5.98 11.06
CA ALA A 178 -2.18 5.34 10.06
C ALA A 178 -1.55 4.02 9.59
N ALA A 179 -2.19 2.90 9.94
CA ALA A 179 -1.80 1.57 9.49
C ALA A 179 -2.45 1.21 8.15
N ALA A 180 -3.65 1.75 7.88
CA ALA A 180 -4.26 1.77 6.57
C ALA A 180 -4.98 3.10 6.29
N VAL A 181 -4.91 3.55 5.04
CA VAL A 181 -5.64 4.71 4.51
C VAL A 181 -6.41 4.33 3.26
N GLY A 182 -7.43 5.08 2.88
CA GLY A 182 -8.13 4.85 1.62
C GLY A 182 -9.29 5.82 1.39
N GLN A 183 -9.69 5.90 0.14
CA GLN A 183 -10.83 6.67 -0.35
C GLN A 183 -11.28 6.05 -1.67
N ASP A 184 -12.59 5.99 -1.92
CA ASP A 184 -13.18 5.49 -3.17
C ASP A 184 -12.64 4.09 -3.54
N ASN A 185 -11.95 3.95 -4.67
CA ASN A 185 -11.33 2.69 -5.15
C ASN A 185 -9.86 2.49 -4.72
N ILE A 186 -9.32 3.37 -3.87
CA ILE A 186 -7.91 3.39 -3.45
C ILE A 186 -7.80 2.96 -1.98
N ILE A 187 -6.91 2.00 -1.71
CA ILE A 187 -6.45 1.68 -0.35
C ILE A 187 -4.92 1.64 -0.29
N GLY A 188 -4.36 2.04 0.84
CA GLY A 188 -2.95 1.89 1.20
C GLY A 188 -2.80 1.18 2.54
N THR A 189 -1.79 0.32 2.67
CA THR A 189 -1.40 -0.33 3.93
C THR A 189 0.07 -0.03 4.27
N GLN A 190 0.34 0.38 5.52
CA GLN A 190 1.69 0.68 5.98
C GLN A 190 2.45 -0.60 6.38
N PHE A 191 1.70 -1.64 6.76
CA PHE A 191 2.21 -2.99 6.97
C PHE A 191 2.36 -3.75 5.65
N HIS A 192 3.05 -4.89 5.71
CA HIS A 192 3.32 -5.77 4.59
C HIS A 192 2.35 -6.97 4.59
N PRO A 193 1.26 -6.98 3.81
CA PRO A 193 0.36 -8.13 3.76
C PRO A 193 1.09 -9.39 3.27
N GLU A 194 2.08 -9.26 2.38
CA GLU A 194 2.88 -10.40 1.91
C GLU A 194 3.82 -11.00 2.98
N LYS A 195 3.96 -10.34 4.12
CA LYS A 195 4.70 -10.81 5.31
C LYS A 195 3.80 -11.10 6.52
N SER A 196 2.51 -10.73 6.47
CA SER A 196 1.56 -10.81 7.59
C SER A 196 0.82 -12.15 7.69
N GLN A 197 1.42 -13.24 7.18
CA GLN A 197 0.88 -14.60 7.19
C GLN A 197 -0.61 -14.66 6.77
N HIS A 198 -1.44 -15.42 7.50
CA HIS A 198 -2.85 -15.61 7.19
C HIS A 198 -3.68 -14.31 7.21
N VAL A 199 -3.35 -13.36 8.09
CA VAL A 199 -3.98 -12.03 8.15
C VAL A 199 -3.73 -11.26 6.85
N GLY A 200 -2.49 -11.31 6.35
CA GLY A 200 -2.10 -10.71 5.09
C GLY A 200 -2.73 -11.37 3.86
N LEU A 201 -2.83 -12.71 3.84
CA LEU A 201 -3.55 -13.44 2.80
C LEU A 201 -5.05 -13.13 2.83
N GLN A 202 -5.66 -12.95 4.00
CA GLN A 202 -7.05 -12.53 4.13
C GLN A 202 -7.27 -11.09 3.61
N LEU A 203 -6.34 -10.16 3.86
CA LEU A 203 -6.40 -8.82 3.26
C LEU A 203 -6.34 -8.89 1.73
N ILE A 204 -5.40 -9.65 1.17
CA ILE A 204 -5.26 -9.82 -0.29
C ILE A 204 -6.55 -10.45 -0.86
N LYS A 205 -7.13 -11.45 -0.18
CA LYS A 205 -8.42 -12.03 -0.56
C LYS A 205 -9.52 -10.98 -0.59
N ASN A 206 -9.67 -10.23 0.51
CA ASN A 206 -10.68 -9.18 0.62
C ASN A 206 -10.53 -8.12 -0.49
N PHE A 207 -9.29 -7.78 -0.87
CA PHE A 207 -8.99 -6.87 -1.98
C PHE A 207 -9.39 -7.44 -3.35
N LEU A 208 -9.08 -8.70 -3.65
CA LEU A 208 -9.49 -9.34 -4.91
C LEU A 208 -11.01 -9.61 -4.99
N GLU A 209 -11.70 -9.64 -3.84
CA GLU A 209 -13.17 -9.70 -3.71
C GLU A 209 -13.84 -8.31 -3.66
N TRP A 210 -13.08 -7.23 -3.54
CA TRP A 210 -13.63 -5.86 -3.44
C TRP A 210 -14.11 -5.36 -4.80
N ARG A 211 -15.27 -4.70 -4.82
CA ARG A 211 -15.87 -4.05 -5.99
C ARG A 211 -16.35 -2.65 -5.52
N PRO A 212 -15.46 -1.64 -5.53
CA PRO A 212 -15.83 -0.26 -5.25
C PRO A 212 -16.76 0.32 -6.32
#